data_AF-A0A1G2DGS7-F1
#
_entry.id   AF-A0A1G2DGS7-F1
#
_cell.length_a   1.000
_cell.length_b   1.000
_cell.length_c   1.000
_cell.angle_alpha   90.00
_cell.angle_beta   90.00
_cell.angle_gamma   90.00
#
_symmetry.space_group_name_H-M   'P 1'
#
loop_
_entity.id
_entity.type
_entity.pdbx_description
1 polymer ?
#
loop_
_entity_poly.entity_id
_entity_poly.type
_entity_poly.pdbx_seq_one_letter_code
_entity_poly.pdbx_strand_id
1 'polypeptide(L)'
;MTKNARRQSARVREYLSQHRAKLKLLEKMWADSRVQCYDDKEMPDQDEIRDLGSAFLAGPTSWLQILEFNWRCKAVELLREAGFEGWIYVPESRGLKKEGDFPDRAYIHYWESDRLFGPYMKFGTTKKIVWIPRNSGELLGLNTNLELGLMLGMIAAGRETSLFVGWPVDAARMGLPDHYSVVRQGVKRHDTLRHLCYAVVGKVPPEDLVQDLDDDFPF
;
A
#
# COMPACT_ATOMS: atom_id res chain seq x y z
N MET A 1 39.60 12.42 16.54
CA MET A 1 38.29 12.74 15.92
C MET A 1 37.44 13.52 16.90
N THR A 2 36.92 14.68 16.49
CA THR A 2 36.05 15.53 17.32
C THR A 2 34.67 14.85 17.54
N LYS A 3 33.98 15.19 18.64
CA LYS A 3 32.63 14.68 18.97
C LYS A 3 31.63 14.88 17.81
N ASN A 4 31.79 15.97 17.06
CA ASN A 4 30.98 16.28 15.87
C ASN A 4 31.21 15.29 14.72
N ALA A 5 32.46 14.96 14.41
CA ALA A 5 32.77 14.01 13.33
C ALA A 5 32.21 12.60 13.62
N ARG A 6 32.23 12.16 14.88
CA ARG A 6 31.63 10.88 15.30
C ARG A 6 30.10 10.88 15.15
N ARG A 7 29.42 11.97 15.55
CA ARG A 7 27.96 12.11 15.41
C ARG A 7 27.54 12.13 13.94
N GLN A 8 28.25 12.85 13.09
CA GLN A 8 27.96 12.88 11.65
C GLN A 8 28.16 11.50 11.01
N SER A 9 29.25 10.81 11.36
CA SER A 9 29.51 9.44 10.88
C SER A 9 28.47 8.42 11.34
N ALA A 10 27.88 8.60 12.52
CA ALA A 10 26.77 7.76 13.00
C ALA A 10 25.51 7.99 12.15
N ARG A 11 25.11 9.25 11.93
CA ARG A 11 23.93 9.60 11.12
C ARG A 11 24.02 9.09 9.68
N VAL A 12 25.20 9.19 9.06
CA VAL A 12 25.41 8.66 7.69
C VAL A 12 25.25 7.14 7.67
N ARG A 13 25.81 6.43 8.66
CA ARG A 13 25.67 4.96 8.74
C ARG A 13 24.23 4.53 8.95
N GLU A 14 23.50 5.24 9.81
CA GLU A 14 22.08 5.01 10.05
C GLU A 14 21.25 5.22 8.77
N TYR A 15 21.42 6.35 8.09
CA TYR A 15 20.76 6.63 6.82
C TYR A 15 21.01 5.55 5.76
N LEU A 16 22.28 5.16 5.56
CA LEU A 16 22.65 4.10 4.61
C LEU A 16 22.07 2.74 5.01
N SER A 17 21.98 2.46 6.32
CA SER A 17 21.38 1.22 6.83
C SER A 17 19.89 1.17 6.55
N GLN A 18 19.15 2.25 6.84
CA GLN A 18 17.72 2.37 6.55
C GLN A 18 17.44 2.23 5.05
N HIS A 19 18.20 2.93 4.20
CA HIS A 19 18.02 2.86 2.75
C HIS A 19 18.27 1.44 2.20
N ARG A 20 19.31 0.74 2.70
CA ARG A 20 19.55 -0.67 2.36
C ARG A 20 18.43 -1.59 2.84
N ALA A 21 17.84 -1.33 4.00
CA ALA A 21 16.70 -2.10 4.49
C ALA A 21 15.49 -1.92 3.57
N LYS A 22 15.18 -0.70 3.14
CA LYS A 22 14.10 -0.41 2.18
C LYS A 22 14.34 -1.06 0.82
N LEU A 23 15.58 -1.03 0.31
CA LEU A 23 15.93 -1.73 -0.94
C LEU A 23 15.68 -3.24 -0.81
N LYS A 24 16.06 -3.87 0.32
CA LYS A 24 15.76 -5.29 0.55
C LYS A 24 14.27 -5.59 0.58
N LEU A 25 13.44 -4.70 1.13
CA LEU A 25 11.98 -4.86 1.09
C LEU A 25 11.46 -4.79 -0.34
N LEU A 26 11.96 -3.85 -1.13
CA LEU A 26 11.61 -3.72 -2.54
C LEU A 26 12.01 -4.96 -3.34
N GLU A 27 13.23 -5.46 -3.13
CA GLU A 27 13.72 -6.71 -3.73
C GLU A 27 12.85 -7.90 -3.34
N LYS A 28 12.48 -8.05 -2.06
CA LYS A 28 11.57 -9.10 -1.60
C LYS A 28 10.20 -9.01 -2.27
N MET A 29 9.61 -7.81 -2.31
CA MET A 29 8.33 -7.58 -2.99
C MET A 29 8.41 -7.98 -4.46
N TRP A 30 9.49 -7.61 -5.15
CA TRP A 30 9.67 -7.99 -6.54
C TRP A 30 9.98 -9.49 -6.73
N ALA A 31 10.61 -10.15 -5.77
CA ALA A 31 10.86 -11.59 -5.85
C ALA A 31 9.63 -12.45 -5.50
N ASP A 32 8.59 -11.87 -4.88
CA ASP A 32 7.37 -12.60 -4.52
C ASP A 32 6.60 -13.03 -5.77
N SER A 33 6.44 -14.34 -5.94
CA SER A 33 5.82 -14.93 -7.14
C SER A 33 4.32 -14.67 -7.24
N ARG A 34 3.67 -14.17 -6.18
CA ARG A 34 2.25 -13.80 -6.15
C ARG A 34 2.05 -12.29 -6.00
N VAL A 35 3.07 -11.49 -6.31
CA VAL A 35 2.95 -10.04 -6.48
C VAL A 35 2.86 -9.73 -7.97
N GLN A 36 1.82 -8.99 -8.36
CA GLN A 36 1.67 -8.49 -9.72
C GLN A 36 1.79 -6.95 -9.73
N CYS A 37 2.73 -6.46 -10.54
CA CYS A 37 2.99 -5.06 -10.85
C CYS A 37 2.46 -4.71 -12.26
N TYR A 38 2.51 -3.44 -12.66
CA TYR A 38 2.02 -3.01 -13.98
C TYR A 38 2.69 -3.74 -15.16
N ASP A 39 3.98 -4.06 -15.02
CA ASP A 39 4.81 -4.62 -16.10
C ASP A 39 4.65 -6.15 -16.21
N ASP A 40 3.97 -6.77 -15.25
CA ASP A 40 3.70 -8.20 -15.25
C ASP A 40 2.52 -8.50 -16.17
N LYS A 41 2.82 -9.11 -17.31
CA LYS A 41 1.82 -9.41 -18.36
C LYS A 41 0.99 -10.66 -18.05
N GLU A 42 1.54 -11.56 -17.25
CA GLU A 42 0.89 -12.81 -16.88
C GLU A 42 -0.20 -12.54 -15.85
N MET A 43 -1.41 -13.01 -16.14
CA MET A 43 -2.53 -12.95 -15.21
C MET A 43 -2.43 -14.08 -14.20
N PRO A 44 -2.77 -13.84 -12.93
CA PRO A 44 -2.92 -14.91 -11.96
C PRO A 44 -3.92 -15.95 -12.43
N ASP A 45 -3.66 -17.19 -12.06
CA ASP A 45 -4.63 -18.27 -12.21
C ASP A 45 -5.91 -17.93 -11.42
N GLN A 46 -7.07 -18.08 -12.07
CA GLN A 46 -8.36 -17.71 -11.47
C GLN A 46 -8.81 -18.67 -10.38
N ASP A 47 -8.39 -19.94 -10.46
CA ASP A 47 -8.63 -20.92 -9.39
C ASP A 47 -7.78 -20.57 -8.17
N GLU A 48 -6.52 -20.17 -8.35
CA GLU A 48 -5.70 -19.66 -7.24
C GLU A 48 -6.30 -18.41 -6.58
N ILE A 49 -6.79 -17.43 -7.37
CA ILE A 49 -7.45 -16.25 -6.80
C ILE A 49 -8.69 -16.65 -6.01
N ARG A 50 -9.49 -17.60 -6.51
CA ARG A 50 -10.69 -18.06 -5.80
C ARG A 50 -10.34 -18.74 -4.47
N ASP A 51 -9.30 -19.57 -4.46
CA ASP A 51 -8.99 -20.43 -3.33
C ASP A 51 -8.14 -19.70 -2.26
N LEU A 52 -7.21 -18.84 -2.68
CA LEU A 52 -6.29 -18.11 -1.78
C LEU A 52 -6.67 -16.64 -1.57
N GLY A 53 -7.53 -16.11 -2.43
CA GLY A 53 -7.88 -14.70 -2.44
C GLY A 53 -6.87 -13.80 -3.17
N SER A 54 -7.21 -12.52 -3.21
CA SER A 54 -6.38 -11.44 -3.74
C SER A 54 -6.53 -10.15 -2.94
N ALA A 55 -5.49 -9.31 -2.94
CA ALA A 55 -5.45 -8.01 -2.30
C ALA A 55 -4.95 -6.94 -3.28
N PHE A 56 -5.54 -5.75 -3.24
CA PHE A 56 -5.06 -4.58 -4.00
C PHE A 56 -4.56 -3.50 -3.05
N LEU A 57 -3.36 -2.97 -3.30
CA LEU A 57 -2.72 -1.92 -2.50
C LEU A 57 -2.98 -0.53 -3.09
N ALA A 58 -4.13 0.04 -2.76
CA ALA A 58 -4.50 1.41 -3.13
C ALA A 58 -3.86 2.43 -2.17
N GLY A 59 -3.43 3.55 -2.72
CA GLY A 59 -2.76 4.60 -1.96
C GLY A 59 -1.95 5.55 -2.85
N PRO A 60 -1.45 6.67 -2.31
CA PRO A 60 -0.58 7.56 -3.04
C PRO A 60 0.74 6.84 -3.38
N THR A 61 1.25 7.15 -4.57
CA THR A 61 2.62 6.83 -5.00
C THR A 61 3.40 8.14 -5.03
N SER A 62 4.66 8.13 -4.60
CA SER A 62 5.54 9.29 -4.69
C SER A 62 5.66 9.75 -6.16
N TRP A 63 5.43 11.04 -6.40
CA TRP A 63 5.50 11.62 -7.73
C TRP A 63 6.92 11.57 -8.31
N LEU A 64 7.93 11.73 -7.44
CA LEU A 64 9.35 11.61 -7.76
C LEU A 64 9.89 10.18 -7.65
N GLN A 65 9.03 9.19 -7.35
CA GLN A 65 9.39 7.78 -7.17
C GLN A 65 10.51 7.56 -6.14
N ILE A 66 10.47 8.35 -5.07
CA ILE A 66 11.44 8.29 -3.98
C ILE A 66 11.17 7.01 -3.17
N LEU A 67 12.20 6.16 -3.04
CA LEU A 67 12.13 4.87 -2.35
C LEU A 67 11.62 5.02 -0.92
N GLU A 68 12.02 6.09 -0.24
CA GLU A 68 11.66 6.38 1.13
C GLU A 68 10.16 6.59 1.34
N PHE A 69 9.36 6.77 0.28
CA PHE A 69 7.89 6.89 0.33
C PHE A 69 7.17 5.64 -0.23
N ASN A 70 7.90 4.63 -0.68
CA ASN A 70 7.31 3.39 -1.16
C ASN A 70 6.87 2.49 0.01
N TRP A 71 5.66 2.72 0.50
CA TRP A 71 5.07 1.95 1.60
C TRP A 71 4.58 0.56 1.15
N ARG A 72 4.40 0.32 -0.15
CA ARG A 72 3.82 -0.92 -0.67
C ARG A 72 4.73 -2.12 -0.46
N CYS A 73 6.04 -1.96 -0.58
CA CYS A 73 6.98 -3.05 -0.28
C CYS A 73 6.89 -3.50 1.18
N LYS A 74 6.66 -2.56 2.10
CA LYS A 74 6.42 -2.87 3.51
C LYS A 74 5.06 -3.54 3.72
N ALA A 75 4.01 -3.07 3.05
CA ALA A 75 2.68 -3.69 3.12
C ALA A 75 2.72 -5.16 2.65
N VAL A 76 3.44 -5.46 1.56
CA VAL A 76 3.62 -6.84 1.08
C VAL A 76 4.29 -7.70 2.15
N GLU A 77 5.40 -7.24 2.73
CA GLU A 77 6.06 -7.97 3.82
C GLU A 77 5.10 -8.23 4.99
N LEU A 78 4.37 -7.21 5.44
CA LEU A 78 3.43 -7.30 6.55
C LEU A 78 2.26 -8.24 6.27
N LEU A 79 1.74 -8.25 5.05
CA LEU A 79 0.69 -9.19 4.63
C LEU A 79 1.19 -10.63 4.66
N ARG A 80 2.42 -10.87 4.15
CA ARG A 80 3.04 -12.20 4.21
C ARG A 80 3.34 -12.63 5.66
N GLU A 81 3.88 -11.74 6.48
CA GLU A 81 4.09 -11.96 7.93
C GLU A 81 2.77 -12.31 8.64
N ALA A 82 1.68 -11.62 8.29
CA ALA A 82 0.36 -11.91 8.85
C ALA A 82 -0.24 -13.23 8.32
N GLY A 83 0.34 -13.84 7.28
CA GLY A 83 -0.08 -15.11 6.71
C GLY A 83 -1.08 -14.99 5.56
N PHE A 84 -1.08 -13.87 4.83
CA PHE A 84 -1.81 -13.76 3.57
C PHE A 84 -1.04 -14.50 2.47
N GLU A 85 -1.63 -15.57 1.93
CA GLU A 85 -0.99 -16.43 0.92
C GLU A 85 -1.39 -16.10 -0.52
N GLY A 86 -2.46 -15.32 -0.70
CA GLY A 86 -3.04 -14.97 -2.00
C GLY A 86 -2.25 -13.96 -2.82
N TRP A 87 -2.84 -13.55 -3.93
CA TRP A 87 -2.23 -12.60 -4.87
C TRP A 87 -2.26 -11.17 -4.35
N ILE A 88 -1.20 -10.39 -4.55
CA ILE A 88 -1.14 -8.97 -4.18
C ILE A 88 -0.89 -8.13 -5.43
N TYR A 89 -1.85 -7.28 -5.76
CA TYR A 89 -1.78 -6.30 -6.84
C TYR A 89 -1.15 -5.00 -6.31
N VAL A 90 -0.01 -4.64 -6.89
CA VAL A 90 0.77 -3.45 -6.54
C VAL A 90 0.74 -2.50 -7.74
N PRO A 91 0.01 -1.37 -7.66
CA PRO A 91 -0.07 -0.39 -8.75
C PRO A 91 1.22 0.44 -8.87
N GLU A 92 2.31 -0.24 -9.19
CA GLU A 92 3.64 0.31 -9.43
C GLU A 92 4.35 -0.55 -10.49
N SER A 93 5.41 -0.01 -11.08
CA SER A 93 6.26 -0.77 -12.01
C SER A 93 7.41 -1.46 -11.27
N ARG A 94 7.98 -2.48 -11.92
CA ARG A 94 9.23 -3.11 -11.51
C ARG A 94 10.43 -2.34 -12.06
N GLY A 95 11.47 -2.24 -11.25
CA GLY A 95 12.75 -1.68 -11.67
C GLY A 95 12.74 -0.16 -11.90
N LEU A 96 13.82 0.30 -12.53
CA LEU A 96 14.00 1.71 -12.88
C LEU A 96 13.22 2.02 -14.16
N LYS A 97 12.26 2.94 -14.07
CA LYS A 97 11.59 3.49 -15.26
C LYS A 97 12.54 4.40 -16.04
N LYS A 98 12.66 4.17 -17.34
CA LYS A 98 13.27 5.11 -18.29
C LYS A 98 12.19 5.83 -19.09
N GLU A 99 12.58 6.94 -19.71
CA GLU A 99 11.70 7.67 -20.61
C GLU A 99 11.26 6.76 -21.77
N GLY A 100 9.95 6.58 -21.95
CA GLY A 100 9.36 5.64 -22.91
C GLY A 100 8.90 4.30 -22.31
N ASP A 101 9.28 3.96 -21.08
CA ASP A 101 8.84 2.73 -20.39
C ASP A 101 7.43 2.86 -19.79
N PHE A 102 6.84 4.06 -19.79
CA PHE A 102 5.51 4.24 -19.22
C PHE A 102 4.49 3.50 -20.10
N PRO A 103 3.76 2.51 -19.56
CA PRO A 103 2.57 2.06 -20.24
C PRO A 103 1.65 3.28 -20.42
N ASP A 104 0.95 3.33 -21.54
CA ASP A 104 -0.02 4.39 -21.83
C ASP A 104 -0.84 4.69 -20.56
N ARG A 105 -1.06 5.97 -20.23
CA ARG A 105 -1.88 6.35 -19.06
C ARG A 105 -3.23 5.66 -19.08
N ALA A 106 -3.78 5.43 -20.28
CA ALA A 106 -5.01 4.66 -20.46
C ALA A 106 -4.86 3.21 -19.93
N TYR A 107 -3.71 2.56 -20.16
CA TYR A 107 -3.44 1.22 -19.65
C TYR A 107 -3.33 1.19 -18.12
N ILE A 108 -2.68 2.18 -17.49
CA ILE A 108 -2.58 2.24 -16.02
C ILE A 108 -3.97 2.33 -15.39
N HIS A 109 -4.80 3.26 -15.87
CA HIS A 109 -6.16 3.40 -15.36
C HIS A 109 -7.00 2.14 -15.60
N TYR A 110 -6.82 1.48 -16.75
CA TYR A 110 -7.48 0.21 -17.03
C TYR A 110 -7.01 -0.89 -16.07
N TRP A 111 -5.69 -1.08 -15.90
CA TRP A 111 -5.12 -2.08 -15.01
C TRP A 111 -5.61 -1.87 -13.57
N GLU A 112 -5.53 -0.65 -13.06
CA GLU A 112 -5.99 -0.32 -11.70
C GLU A 112 -7.49 -0.58 -11.55
N SER A 113 -8.30 -0.10 -12.49
CA SER A 113 -9.76 -0.28 -12.43
C SER A 113 -10.16 -1.75 -12.53
N ASP A 114 -9.50 -2.52 -13.40
CA ASP A 114 -9.77 -3.94 -13.59
C ASP A 114 -9.40 -4.76 -12.35
N ARG A 115 -8.23 -4.53 -11.74
CA ARG A 115 -7.88 -5.28 -10.51
C ARG A 115 -8.64 -4.79 -9.29
N LEU A 116 -8.88 -3.48 -9.18
CA LEU A 116 -9.56 -2.92 -8.01
C LEU A 116 -11.06 -3.21 -8.03
N PHE A 117 -11.74 -2.97 -9.16
CA PHE A 117 -13.19 -3.06 -9.28
C PHE A 117 -13.67 -4.24 -10.12
N GLY A 118 -12.83 -4.74 -11.04
CA GLY A 118 -13.21 -5.79 -11.98
C GLY A 118 -14.13 -5.28 -13.09
N PRO A 119 -14.44 -6.17 -14.06
CA PRO A 119 -15.41 -5.86 -15.11
C PRO A 119 -16.75 -5.40 -14.51
N TYR A 120 -17.22 -4.24 -14.97
CA TYR A 120 -18.46 -3.61 -14.50
C TYR A 120 -18.56 -3.39 -12.98
N MET A 121 -17.42 -3.26 -12.29
CA MET A 121 -17.33 -3.07 -10.83
C MET A 121 -17.92 -4.24 -10.00
N LYS A 122 -17.78 -5.49 -10.48
CA LYS A 122 -18.38 -6.67 -9.81
C LYS A 122 -17.40 -7.72 -9.30
N PHE A 123 -16.22 -7.86 -9.93
CA PHE A 123 -15.32 -8.99 -9.70
C PHE A 123 -13.85 -8.57 -9.54
N GLY A 124 -13.62 -7.41 -8.93
CA GLY A 124 -12.26 -6.98 -8.59
C GLY A 124 -11.66 -7.84 -7.47
N THR A 125 -10.52 -7.40 -6.96
CA THR A 125 -9.81 -8.03 -5.84
C THR A 125 -10.73 -8.39 -4.66
N THR A 126 -10.41 -9.50 -3.99
CA THR A 126 -11.17 -9.96 -2.81
C THR A 126 -10.95 -9.09 -1.58
N LYS A 127 -9.82 -8.38 -1.50
CA LYS A 127 -9.45 -7.47 -0.41
C LYS A 127 -9.00 -6.13 -0.99
N LYS A 128 -9.65 -5.05 -0.59
CA LYS A 128 -9.28 -3.68 -0.99
C LYS A 128 -8.57 -3.03 0.19
N ILE A 129 -7.28 -2.75 0.05
CA ILE A 129 -6.45 -2.18 1.12
C ILE A 129 -6.08 -0.78 0.71
N VAL A 130 -6.51 0.21 1.49
CA VAL A 130 -6.27 1.63 1.24
C VAL A 130 -5.39 2.18 2.35
N TRP A 131 -4.14 2.52 2.04
CA TRP A 131 -3.24 3.21 2.96
C TRP A 131 -2.93 4.61 2.43
N ILE A 132 -3.20 5.65 3.23
CA ILE A 132 -3.05 7.05 2.81
C ILE A 132 -2.09 7.80 3.75
N PRO A 133 -0.76 7.60 3.61
CA PRO A 133 0.24 8.34 4.37
C PRO A 133 0.45 9.73 3.78
N ARG A 134 -0.63 10.51 3.71
CA ARG A 134 -0.64 11.79 2.98
C ARG A 134 0.32 12.79 3.62
N ASN A 135 1.32 13.18 2.83
CA ASN A 135 2.21 14.31 3.05
C ASN A 135 2.02 15.31 1.91
N SER A 136 1.92 16.61 2.22
CA SER A 136 1.64 17.65 1.23
C SER A 136 2.78 17.94 0.23
N GLY A 137 4.00 17.52 0.55
CA GLY A 137 5.19 17.68 -0.29
C GLY A 137 5.33 16.62 -1.38
N GLU A 138 4.91 15.38 -1.12
CA GLU A 138 5.21 14.25 -2.03
C GLU A 138 4.03 13.27 -2.24
N LEU A 139 3.14 13.13 -1.27
CA LEU A 139 2.09 12.10 -1.25
C LEU A 139 0.69 12.71 -1.16
N LEU A 140 0.31 13.53 -2.16
CA LEU A 140 -0.97 14.24 -2.14
C LEU A 140 -2.21 13.32 -2.13
N GLY A 141 -2.13 12.12 -2.71
CA GLY A 141 -3.22 11.13 -2.67
C GLY A 141 -4.57 11.63 -3.20
N LEU A 142 -4.57 12.47 -4.25
CA LEU A 142 -5.80 13.04 -4.81
C LEU A 142 -6.67 11.96 -5.48
N ASN A 143 -6.08 11.11 -6.32
CA ASN A 143 -6.79 9.99 -6.95
C ASN A 143 -7.27 8.99 -5.90
N THR A 144 -6.43 8.69 -4.91
CA THR A 144 -6.78 7.78 -3.81
C THR A 144 -7.99 8.25 -3.01
N ASN A 145 -8.18 9.56 -2.82
CA ASN A 145 -9.41 10.08 -2.18
C ASN A 145 -10.66 9.76 -3.00
N LEU A 146 -10.58 9.91 -4.33
CA LEU A 146 -11.69 9.58 -5.22
C LEU A 146 -12.00 8.08 -5.16
N GLU A 147 -10.97 7.24 -5.27
CA GLU A 147 -11.10 5.78 -5.17
C GLU A 147 -11.70 5.35 -3.83
N LEU A 148 -11.23 5.92 -2.72
CA LEU A 148 -11.79 5.68 -1.39
C LEU A 148 -13.25 6.11 -1.31
N GLY A 149 -13.60 7.27 -1.87
CA GLY A 149 -14.99 7.74 -1.94
C GLY A 149 -15.90 6.79 -2.71
N LEU A 150 -15.44 6.26 -3.84
CA LEU A 150 -16.17 5.24 -4.62
C LEU A 150 -16.36 3.95 -3.81
N MET A 151 -15.30 3.47 -3.14
CA MET A 151 -15.36 2.26 -2.30
C MET A 151 -16.31 2.43 -1.12
N LEU A 152 -16.23 3.55 -0.40
CA LEU A 152 -17.18 3.87 0.68
C LEU A 152 -18.62 3.99 0.15
N GLY A 153 -18.82 4.51 -1.07
CA GLY A 153 -20.11 4.54 -1.74
C GLY A 153 -20.67 3.14 -2.05
N MET A 154 -19.81 2.20 -2.46
CA MET A 154 -20.22 0.80 -2.69
C MET A 154 -20.60 0.08 -1.40
N ILE A 155 -19.84 0.30 -0.32
CA ILE A 155 -20.18 -0.18 1.02
C ILE A 155 -21.53 0.42 1.45
N ALA A 156 -21.71 1.73 1.25
CA ALA A 156 -22.96 2.44 1.51
C ALA A 156 -24.18 1.80 0.83
N ALA A 157 -23.98 1.27 -0.38
CA ALA A 157 -24.99 0.60 -1.18
C ALA A 157 -25.11 -0.91 -0.91
N GLY A 158 -24.36 -1.48 0.03
CA GLY A 158 -24.36 -2.91 0.37
C GLY A 158 -23.76 -3.81 -0.71
N ARG A 159 -22.90 -3.26 -1.58
CA ARG A 159 -22.28 -3.98 -2.72
C ARG A 159 -20.86 -4.45 -2.46
N GLU A 160 -20.26 -3.98 -1.37
CA GLU A 160 -18.89 -4.27 -0.98
C GLU A 160 -18.83 -4.45 0.54
N THR A 161 -17.97 -5.35 1.00
CA THR A 161 -17.77 -5.64 2.44
C THR A 161 -16.31 -5.82 2.83
N SER A 162 -15.38 -5.89 1.87
CA SER A 162 -13.96 -6.18 2.11
C SER A 162 -13.04 -5.00 1.80
N LEU A 163 -13.34 -3.87 2.45
CA LEU A 163 -12.50 -2.68 2.47
C LEU A 163 -11.78 -2.55 3.80
N PHE A 164 -10.46 -2.36 3.72
CA PHE A 164 -9.57 -2.09 4.84
C PHE A 164 -8.91 -0.74 4.60
N VAL A 165 -9.05 0.19 5.55
CA VAL A 165 -8.54 1.56 5.38
C VAL A 165 -7.65 1.95 6.54
N GLY A 166 -6.60 2.70 6.23
CA GLY A 166 -5.78 3.32 7.25
C GLY A 166 -4.99 4.51 6.75
N TRP A 167 -4.54 5.29 7.71
CA TRP A 167 -3.57 6.36 7.51
C TRP A 167 -2.90 6.70 8.84
N PRO A 168 -1.65 7.19 8.81
CA PRO A 168 -0.99 7.76 9.98
C PRO A 168 -1.85 8.82 10.67
N VAL A 169 -1.73 8.94 11.99
CA VAL A 169 -2.51 9.90 12.79
C VAL A 169 -2.28 11.35 12.34
N ASP A 170 -1.08 11.65 11.85
CA ASP A 170 -0.65 12.95 11.36
C ASP A 170 -0.86 13.15 9.85
N ALA A 171 -1.44 12.18 9.14
CA ALA A 171 -1.72 12.29 7.71
C ALA A 171 -2.60 13.52 7.41
N ALA A 172 -2.12 14.37 6.51
CA ALA A 172 -2.77 15.65 6.27
C ALA A 172 -4.19 15.46 5.70
N ARG A 173 -5.11 16.38 6.03
CA ARG A 173 -6.43 16.48 5.36
C ARG A 173 -7.28 15.19 5.38
N MET A 174 -7.13 14.34 6.40
CA MET A 174 -7.88 13.09 6.52
C MET A 174 -9.23 13.23 7.28
N GLY A 175 -9.60 14.42 7.76
CA GLY A 175 -10.83 14.60 8.54
C GLY A 175 -12.14 14.24 7.82
N LEU A 176 -12.23 14.49 6.50
CA LEU A 176 -13.43 14.13 5.73
C LEU A 176 -13.49 12.62 5.41
N PRO A 177 -12.39 11.97 4.93
CA PRO A 177 -12.32 10.51 4.87
C PRO A 177 -12.62 9.81 6.21
N ASP A 178 -12.11 10.34 7.33
CA ASP A 178 -12.36 9.81 8.67
C ASP A 178 -13.83 9.89 9.03
N HIS A 179 -14.45 11.07 8.86
CA HIS A 179 -15.87 11.27 9.09
C HIS A 179 -16.71 10.24 8.33
N TYR A 180 -16.47 10.03 7.03
CA TYR A 180 -17.28 9.08 6.25
C TYR A 180 -16.98 7.62 6.55
N SER A 181 -15.76 7.28 6.99
CA SER A 181 -15.42 5.91 7.42
C SER A 181 -16.09 5.56 8.76
N VAL A 182 -16.18 6.53 9.68
CA VAL A 182 -16.78 6.34 11.02
C VAL A 182 -18.30 6.46 10.99
N VAL A 183 -18.84 7.48 10.30
CA VAL A 183 -20.30 7.76 10.25
C VAL A 183 -21.03 6.77 9.36
N ARG A 184 -20.34 6.14 8.39
CA ARG A 184 -20.93 5.09 7.56
C ARG A 184 -20.22 3.75 7.79
N GLN A 185 -20.90 2.90 8.56
CA GLN A 185 -20.99 1.46 8.28
C GLN A 185 -19.80 0.57 8.65
N GLY A 186 -19.24 0.74 9.85
CA GLY A 186 -18.42 -0.31 10.46
C GLY A 186 -17.06 -0.55 9.81
N VAL A 187 -16.61 0.35 8.93
CA VAL A 187 -15.25 0.33 8.39
C VAL A 187 -14.32 0.90 9.45
N LYS A 188 -13.55 0.01 10.08
CA LYS A 188 -12.55 0.40 11.08
C LYS A 188 -11.36 1.06 10.41
N ARG A 189 -11.04 2.29 10.83
CA ARG A 189 -9.77 2.94 10.48
C ARG A 189 -8.61 2.30 11.25
N HIS A 190 -7.48 2.13 10.58
CA HIS A 190 -6.22 1.71 11.16
C HIS A 190 -5.17 2.83 11.11
N ASP A 191 -4.41 2.99 12.19
CA ASP A 191 -3.50 4.14 12.37
C ASP A 191 -2.05 3.80 11.99
N THR A 192 -1.77 2.53 11.73
CA THR A 192 -0.46 2.01 11.31
C THR A 192 -0.66 1.01 10.17
N LEU A 193 0.34 0.87 9.30
CA LEU A 193 0.27 -0.03 8.17
C LEU A 193 0.23 -1.49 8.64
N ARG A 194 0.92 -1.81 9.75
CA ARG A 194 0.89 -3.15 10.36
C ARG A 194 -0.50 -3.54 10.81
N HIS A 195 -1.17 -2.72 11.63
CA HIS A 195 -2.52 -3.05 12.09
C HIS A 195 -3.49 -3.21 10.93
N LEU A 196 -3.34 -2.39 9.88
CA LEU A 196 -4.13 -2.52 8.66
C LEU A 196 -3.91 -3.88 7.99
N CYS A 197 -2.65 -4.27 7.74
CA CYS A 197 -2.32 -5.53 7.05
C CYS A 197 -2.73 -6.76 7.86
N TYR A 198 -2.60 -6.73 9.19
CA TYR A 198 -3.02 -7.83 10.05
C TYR A 198 -4.55 -7.98 10.09
N ALA A 199 -5.29 -6.87 10.02
CA ALA A 199 -6.75 -6.92 9.97
C ALA A 199 -7.27 -7.60 8.69
N VAL A 200 -6.56 -7.49 7.56
CA VAL A 200 -6.93 -8.12 6.28
C VAL A 200 -7.08 -9.64 6.41
N VAL A 201 -6.26 -10.26 7.25
CA VAL A 201 -6.27 -11.70 7.54
C VAL A 201 -6.99 -12.07 8.84
N GLY A 202 -7.64 -11.10 9.49
CA GLY A 202 -8.38 -11.30 10.75
C GLY A 202 -7.48 -11.58 11.96
N LYS A 203 -6.23 -11.10 11.96
CA LYS A 203 -5.27 -11.26 13.06
C LYS A 203 -5.00 -9.94 13.78
N VAL A 204 -4.40 -10.04 14.96
CA VAL A 204 -3.87 -8.90 15.74
C VAL A 204 -2.34 -8.96 15.67
N PRO A 205 -1.64 -7.84 15.48
CA PRO A 205 -0.18 -7.86 15.48
C PRO A 205 0.40 -8.22 16.86
N PRO A 206 1.60 -8.84 16.92
CA PRO A 206 2.28 -9.11 18.18
C PRO A 206 2.58 -7.83 18.96
N GLU A 207 2.32 -7.85 20.28
CA GLU A 207 2.49 -6.68 21.18
C GLU A 207 3.95 -6.23 21.36
N ASP A 208 4.92 -7.08 21.02
CA ASP A 208 6.36 -6.86 21.16
C ASP A 208 7.03 -6.18 19.95
N LEU A 209 6.28 -5.96 18.86
CA LEU A 209 6.78 -5.41 17.59
C LEU A 209 6.28 -3.98 17.28
N VAL A 210 5.86 -3.24 18.31
CA VAL A 210 5.21 -1.91 18.18
C VAL A 210 6.13 -0.82 17.62
N GLN A 211 7.45 -1.04 17.54
CA GLN A 211 8.33 -0.16 16.75
C GLN A 211 8.22 -0.52 15.28
N ASP A 212 7.16 -0.02 14.64
CA ASP A 212 7.06 -0.05 13.20
C ASP A 212 8.12 0.88 12.59
N LEU A 213 8.78 0.38 11.54
CA LEU A 213 9.51 1.22 10.58
C LEU A 213 8.59 2.27 9.90
N ASP A 214 7.30 2.31 10.24
CA ASP A 214 6.39 3.39 9.85
C ASP A 214 6.85 4.74 10.42
N ASP A 215 7.59 4.77 11.55
CA ASP A 215 8.30 5.98 12.05
C ASP A 215 9.51 6.37 11.17
N ASP A 216 9.99 5.47 10.28
CA ASP A 216 11.15 5.67 9.38
C ASP A 216 10.73 6.06 7.95
N PHE A 217 9.45 6.24 7.68
CA PHE A 217 8.99 6.96 6.51
C PHE A 217 8.78 8.42 6.94
N PRO A 218 9.53 9.39 6.39
CA PRO A 218 9.36 10.79 6.76
C PRO A 218 8.02 11.29 6.22
N PHE A 219 6.93 11.06 6.97
CA PHE A 219 5.61 11.56 6.64
C PHE A 219 5.40 13.00 7.11
#